data_AF-A0A0D5ZK85-F1
#
_entry.id   AF-A0A0D5ZK85-F1
#
_cell.length_a   1.000
_cell.length_b   1.000
_cell.length_c   1.000
_cell.angle_alpha   90.00
_cell.angle_beta   90.00
_cell.angle_gamma   90.00
#
_symmetry.space_group_name_H-M   'P 1'
#
loop_
_entity.id
_entity.type
_entity.pdbx_description
1 polymer ?
#
loop_
_entity_poly.entity_id
_entity_poly.type
_entity_poly.pdbx_seq_one_letter_code
_entity_poly.pdbx_strand_id
1 'polypeptide(L)'
;MKIDKQELLEFLRKWEKENRTEKVIKKILKTRDFIEYETISYEDVCEEYINQLQFYLNTDDTIKSGEEILEFETEYIEQVADGEVNTYNDLLEKQGISKLDYLLSEHPEYLDTISFERDKHNVYRLLSVAEYYIISDFLHRFHYELKKQAESELL
;
A
#
# COMPACT_ATOMS: atom_id res chain seq x y z
N MET A 1 11.26 4.39 24.60
CA MET A 1 12.54 4.32 23.86
C MET A 1 12.18 4.67 22.42
N LYS A 2 13.07 5.31 21.64
CA LYS A 2 12.78 5.60 20.23
C LYS A 2 13.53 4.60 19.36
N ILE A 3 12.91 4.11 18.30
CA ILE A 3 13.53 3.18 17.35
C ILE A 3 14.59 3.94 16.55
N ASP A 4 15.84 3.48 16.57
CA ASP A 4 16.92 4.07 15.77
C ASP A 4 16.80 3.73 14.28
N LYS A 5 17.32 4.60 13.39
CA LYS A 5 17.27 4.37 11.94
C LYS A 5 17.98 3.08 11.53
N GLN A 6 19.14 2.81 12.11
CA GLN A 6 19.94 1.64 11.78
C GLN A 6 19.27 0.35 12.28
N GLU A 7 18.68 0.40 13.48
CA GLU A 7 17.89 -0.71 14.03
C GLU A 7 16.70 -1.06 13.15
N LEU A 8 15.95 -0.05 12.69
CA LEU A 8 14.83 -0.27 11.77
C LEU A 8 15.30 -0.82 10.42
N LEU A 9 16.40 -0.30 9.87
CA LEU A 9 16.96 -0.78 8.61
C LEU A 9 17.41 -2.26 8.71
N GLU A 10 18.02 -2.65 9.82
CA GLU A 10 18.39 -4.03 10.08
C GLU A 10 17.17 -4.93 10.27
N PHE A 11 16.12 -4.44 10.92
CA PHE A 11 14.84 -5.12 11.02
C PHE A 11 14.21 -5.36 9.64
N LEU A 12 14.16 -4.35 8.75
CA LEU A 12 13.60 -4.50 7.40
C LEU A 12 14.39 -5.52 6.57
N ARG A 13 15.73 -5.50 6.63
CA ARG A 13 16.57 -6.51 5.95
C ARG A 13 16.36 -7.91 6.48
N LYS A 14 16.09 -8.06 7.79
CA LYS A 14 15.75 -9.35 8.41
C LYS A 14 14.35 -9.80 7.98
N TRP A 15 13.40 -8.86 7.90
CA TRP A 15 12.03 -9.12 7.48
C TRP A 15 11.95 -9.80 6.11
N GLU A 16 12.69 -9.27 5.13
CA GLU A 16 12.81 -9.83 3.78
C GLU A 16 13.41 -11.24 3.80
N LYS A 17 14.53 -11.43 4.52
CA LYS A 17 15.20 -12.74 4.62
C LYS A 17 14.35 -13.83 5.24
N GLU A 18 13.47 -13.47 6.18
CA GLU A 18 12.60 -14.41 6.89
C GLU A 18 11.26 -14.65 6.18
N ASN A 19 11.10 -14.10 4.97
CA ASN A 19 9.89 -14.18 4.16
C ASN A 19 8.63 -13.82 4.98
N ARG A 20 8.72 -12.71 5.72
CA ARG A 20 7.61 -12.22 6.56
C ARG A 20 6.53 -11.55 5.74
N THR A 21 6.89 -10.95 4.61
CA THR A 21 5.98 -10.33 3.65
C THR A 21 4.87 -11.30 3.25
N GLU A 22 5.20 -12.47 2.72
CA GLU A 22 4.21 -13.47 2.29
C GLU A 22 3.25 -13.88 3.43
N LYS A 23 3.76 -13.99 4.67
CA LYS A 23 2.94 -14.34 5.84
C LYS A 23 1.93 -13.25 6.18
N VAL A 24 2.33 -11.98 6.08
CA VAL A 24 1.47 -10.83 6.34
C VAL A 24 0.45 -10.65 5.22
N ILE A 25 0.85 -10.77 3.96
CA ILE A 25 -0.06 -10.75 2.80
C ILE A 25 -1.17 -11.79 3.00
N LYS A 26 -0.80 -13.05 3.26
CA LYS A 26 -1.76 -14.14 3.53
C LYS A 26 -2.67 -13.87 4.72
N LYS A 27 -2.19 -13.15 5.74
CA LYS A 27 -2.99 -12.76 6.90
C LYS A 27 -4.02 -11.71 6.52
N ILE A 28 -3.63 -10.68 5.77
CA ILE A 28 -4.51 -9.60 5.31
C ILE A 28 -5.58 -10.14 4.36
N LEU A 29 -5.20 -10.92 3.35
CA LEU A 29 -6.14 -11.48 2.36
C LEU A 29 -7.11 -12.52 2.95
N LYS A 30 -6.85 -13.05 4.14
CA LYS A 30 -7.80 -13.91 4.88
C LYS A 30 -8.82 -13.13 5.68
N THR A 31 -8.64 -11.82 5.85
CA THR A 31 -9.65 -10.98 6.49
C THR A 31 -10.86 -10.85 5.57
N ARG A 32 -12.06 -10.77 6.13
CA ARG A 32 -13.30 -10.68 5.32
C ARG A 32 -13.40 -9.37 4.54
N ASP A 33 -12.59 -8.39 4.90
CA ASP A 33 -12.63 -7.04 4.36
C ASP A 33 -11.80 -6.90 3.07
N PHE A 34 -11.04 -7.93 2.68
CA PHE A 34 -10.18 -7.87 1.50
C PHE A 34 -10.52 -8.97 0.50
N ILE A 35 -10.69 -8.56 -0.75
CA ILE A 35 -10.81 -9.45 -1.90
C ILE A 35 -9.44 -9.48 -2.58
N GLU A 36 -8.97 -10.67 -2.93
CA GLU A 36 -7.76 -10.84 -3.73
C GLU A 36 -8.07 -10.53 -5.20
N TYR A 37 -7.39 -9.53 -5.77
CA TYR A 37 -7.51 -9.15 -7.17
C TYR A 37 -6.35 -9.74 -7.98
N GLU A 38 -6.67 -10.47 -9.05
CA GLU A 38 -5.68 -11.14 -9.90
C GLU A 38 -4.81 -10.17 -10.71
N THR A 39 -5.18 -8.89 -10.74
CA THR A 39 -4.43 -7.83 -11.45
C THR A 39 -3.51 -7.04 -10.55
N ILE A 40 -3.52 -7.31 -9.25
CA ILE A 40 -2.68 -6.63 -8.27
C ILE A 40 -1.67 -7.65 -7.75
N SER A 41 -0.40 -7.37 -7.96
CA SER A 41 0.68 -8.15 -7.37
C SER A 41 0.97 -7.63 -5.96
N TYR A 42 0.28 -8.20 -4.96
CA TYR A 42 0.45 -7.80 -3.56
C TYR A 42 1.87 -8.01 -3.02
N GLU A 43 2.61 -8.96 -3.60
CA GLU A 43 4.02 -9.18 -3.28
C GLU A 43 4.87 -8.02 -3.77
N ASP A 44 4.77 -7.66 -5.05
CA ASP A 44 5.52 -6.55 -5.64
C ASP A 44 5.19 -5.22 -4.94
N VAL A 45 3.91 -4.97 -4.66
CA VAL A 45 3.43 -3.79 -3.91
C VAL A 45 4.08 -3.71 -2.52
N CYS A 46 4.13 -4.82 -1.77
CA CYS A 46 4.76 -4.84 -0.45
C CYS A 46 6.29 -4.68 -0.52
N GLU A 47 6.93 -5.29 -1.52
CA GLU A 47 8.37 -5.17 -1.73
C GLU A 47 8.76 -3.75 -2.10
N GLU A 48 8.03 -3.10 -3.01
CA GLU A 48 8.24 -1.70 -3.37
C GLU A 48 8.06 -0.79 -2.15
N TYR A 49 7.02 -1.03 -1.33
CA TYR A 49 6.83 -0.29 -0.09
C TYR A 49 8.01 -0.44 0.88
N ILE A 50 8.50 -1.67 1.10
CA ILE A 50 9.68 -1.90 1.95
C ILE A 50 10.93 -1.24 1.35
N ASN A 51 11.12 -1.32 0.03
CA ASN A 51 12.25 -0.71 -0.66
C ASN A 51 12.24 0.81 -0.50
N GLN A 52 11.08 1.45 -0.60
CA GLN A 52 10.94 2.89 -0.35
C GLN A 52 11.30 3.25 1.09
N LEU A 53 10.79 2.52 2.09
CA LEU A 53 11.17 2.76 3.49
C LEU A 53 12.69 2.65 3.69
N GLN A 54 13.32 1.63 3.11
CA GLN A 54 14.78 1.47 3.16
C GLN A 54 15.51 2.61 2.44
N PHE A 55 15.01 3.05 1.29
CA PHE A 55 15.57 4.18 0.55
C PHE A 55 15.56 5.46 1.39
N TYR A 56 14.41 5.81 1.99
CA TYR A 56 14.29 6.99 2.85
C TYR A 56 15.14 6.88 4.12
N LEU A 57 15.20 5.71 4.76
CA LEU A 57 16.08 5.48 5.91
C LEU A 57 17.55 5.78 5.58
N ASN A 58 18.00 5.44 4.37
CA ASN A 58 19.38 5.59 3.93
C ASN A 58 19.72 6.97 3.34
N THR A 59 18.75 7.66 2.75
CA THR A 59 19.02 8.84 1.90
C THR A 59 18.41 10.14 2.41
N ASP A 60 17.38 10.08 3.25
CA ASP A 60 16.72 11.27 3.77
C ASP A 60 17.28 11.68 5.14
N ASP A 61 18.12 12.71 5.11
CA ASP A 61 18.75 13.31 6.30
C ASP A 61 17.76 14.10 7.18
N THR A 62 16.54 14.39 6.69
CA THR A 62 15.52 15.08 7.48
C THR A 62 14.88 14.16 8.52
N ILE A 63 14.89 12.85 8.25
CA ILE A 63 14.36 11.81 9.12
C ILE A 63 15.36 11.54 10.25
N LYS A 64 14.94 11.74 11.50
CA LYS A 64 15.81 11.69 12.68
C LYS A 64 15.70 10.38 13.45
N SER A 65 14.71 9.56 13.16
CA SER A 65 14.50 8.27 13.83
C SER A 65 13.78 7.27 12.93
N GLY A 66 13.88 5.97 13.23
CA GLY A 66 13.09 4.95 12.55
C GLY A 66 11.59 5.08 12.84
N GLU A 67 11.24 5.50 14.06
CA GLU A 67 9.86 5.77 14.48
C GLU A 67 9.18 6.83 13.59
N GLU A 68 9.90 7.89 13.25
CA GLU A 68 9.40 8.97 12.38
C GLU A 68 9.00 8.43 10.99
N ILE A 69 9.78 7.52 10.40
CA ILE A 69 9.42 6.86 9.15
C ILE A 69 8.17 5.98 9.28
N LEU A 70 8.02 5.31 10.42
CA LEU A 70 6.83 4.50 10.71
C LEU A 70 5.60 5.36 11.06
N GLU A 71 5.73 6.67 11.17
CA GLU A 71 4.61 7.60 11.36
C GLU A 71 4.21 8.30 10.06
N PHE A 72 5.13 8.44 9.09
CA PHE A 72 4.86 9.00 7.76
C PHE A 72 4.27 7.97 6.78
N GLU A 73 3.30 7.16 7.22
CA GLU A 73 2.75 6.08 6.38
C GLU A 73 2.04 6.59 5.11
N THR A 74 1.27 7.68 5.22
CA THR A 74 0.38 8.14 4.15
C THR A 74 1.14 8.51 2.89
N GLU A 75 2.19 9.33 2.99
CA GLU A 75 2.93 9.80 1.80
C GLU A 75 3.57 8.63 1.03
N TYR A 76 4.16 7.67 1.73
CA TYR A 76 4.80 6.52 1.09
C TYR A 76 3.78 5.56 0.48
N ILE A 77 2.67 5.31 1.19
CA ILE A 77 1.61 4.44 0.69
C ILE A 77 0.99 5.02 -0.58
N GLU A 78 0.68 6.31 -0.60
CA GLU A 78 0.11 6.97 -1.77
C GLU A 78 1.05 6.92 -2.98
N GLN A 79 2.36 7.10 -2.78
CA GLN A 79 3.36 7.02 -3.85
C GLN A 79 3.49 5.61 -4.43
N VAL A 80 3.56 4.57 -3.58
CA VAL A 80 3.58 3.18 -4.05
C VAL A 80 2.28 2.83 -4.75
N ALA A 81 1.14 3.20 -4.16
CA ALA A 81 -0.16 2.89 -4.73
C ALA A 81 -0.33 3.49 -6.14
N ASP A 82 0.05 4.76 -6.35
CA ASP A 82 -0.01 5.40 -7.67
C ASP A 82 0.94 4.75 -8.69
N GLY A 83 2.13 4.33 -8.24
CA GLY A 83 3.13 3.64 -9.08
C GLY A 83 2.72 2.24 -9.53
N GLU A 84 1.95 1.53 -8.70
CA GLU A 84 1.56 0.13 -8.91
C GLU A 84 0.17 -0.04 -9.56
N VAL A 85 -0.56 1.04 -9.85
CA VAL A 85 -1.80 0.96 -10.63
C VAL A 85 -1.52 0.44 -12.04
N ASN A 86 -2.39 -0.45 -12.54
CA ASN A 86 -2.27 -0.93 -13.91
C ASN A 86 -2.44 0.21 -14.92
N THR A 87 -1.50 0.31 -15.86
CA THR A 87 -1.57 1.26 -16.97
C THR A 87 -2.20 0.68 -18.24
N TYR A 88 -2.44 -0.64 -18.26
CA TYR A 88 -3.02 -1.35 -19.39
C TYR A 88 -4.54 -1.52 -19.22
N ASN A 89 -5.30 -1.04 -20.20
CA ASN A 89 -6.76 -1.04 -20.19
C ASN A 89 -7.38 -2.44 -20.03
N ASP A 90 -6.79 -3.47 -20.63
CA ASP A 90 -7.25 -4.86 -20.52
C ASP A 90 -7.08 -5.43 -19.10
N LEU A 91 -5.99 -5.07 -18.42
CA LEU A 91 -5.79 -5.42 -17.01
C LEU A 91 -6.73 -4.62 -16.09
N LEU A 92 -6.95 -3.34 -16.39
CA LEU A 92 -7.91 -2.52 -15.63
C LEU A 92 -9.33 -3.09 -15.70
N GLU A 93 -9.78 -3.49 -16.90
CA GLU A 93 -11.12 -4.08 -17.11
C GLU A 93 -11.31 -5.42 -16.43
N LYS A 94 -10.24 -6.20 -16.28
CA LYS A 94 -10.31 -7.49 -15.58
C LYS A 94 -10.74 -7.24 -14.13
N GLN A 95 -11.79 -7.95 -13.70
CA GLN A 95 -12.46 -7.73 -12.41
C GLN A 95 -12.99 -6.30 -12.21
N GLY A 96 -13.24 -5.56 -13.29
CA GLY A 96 -13.61 -4.15 -13.23
C GLY A 96 -14.89 -3.87 -12.43
N ILE A 97 -15.90 -4.74 -12.51
CA ILE A 97 -17.11 -4.62 -11.68
C ILE A 97 -16.75 -4.70 -10.20
N SER A 98 -15.95 -5.69 -9.79
CA SER A 98 -15.54 -5.85 -8.38
C SER A 98 -14.69 -4.68 -7.89
N LYS A 99 -13.82 -4.14 -8.74
CA LYS A 99 -13.01 -2.95 -8.41
C LYS A 99 -13.91 -1.73 -8.20
N LEU A 100 -14.88 -1.50 -9.08
CA LEU A 100 -15.85 -0.41 -8.91
C LEU A 100 -16.74 -0.61 -7.69
N ASP A 101 -17.21 -1.84 -7.43
CA ASP A 101 -18.00 -2.16 -6.25
C ASP A 101 -17.21 -1.85 -4.96
N TYR A 102 -15.91 -2.15 -4.94
CA TYR A 102 -15.00 -1.76 -3.85
C TYR A 102 -14.95 -0.24 -3.68
N LEU A 103 -14.64 0.50 -4.76
CA LEU A 103 -14.55 1.96 -4.73
C LEU A 103 -15.86 2.59 -4.20
N LEU A 104 -17.01 2.09 -4.66
CA LEU A 104 -18.32 2.60 -4.26
C LEU A 104 -18.70 2.27 -2.81
N SER A 105 -18.20 1.15 -2.28
CA SER A 105 -18.55 0.67 -0.94
C SER A 105 -17.61 1.24 0.12
N GLU A 106 -16.31 1.27 -0.17
CA GLU A 106 -15.26 1.65 0.79
C GLU A 106 -14.84 3.12 0.67
N HIS A 107 -14.96 3.73 -0.51
CA HIS A 107 -14.61 5.14 -0.76
C HIS A 107 -15.71 5.93 -1.48
N PRO A 108 -16.95 5.95 -0.97
CA PRO A 108 -18.06 6.67 -1.61
C PRO A 108 -17.79 8.18 -1.74
N GLU A 109 -16.97 8.76 -0.88
CA GLU A 109 -16.54 10.16 -0.93
C GLU A 109 -15.83 10.53 -2.23
N TYR A 110 -15.20 9.57 -2.91
CA TYR A 110 -14.58 9.83 -4.21
C TYR A 110 -15.63 10.29 -5.24
N LEU A 111 -16.87 9.81 -5.14
CA LEU A 111 -17.96 10.21 -6.05
C LEU A 111 -18.27 11.70 -5.98
N ASP A 112 -18.09 12.33 -4.82
CA ASP A 112 -18.29 13.77 -4.63
C ASP A 112 -17.20 14.59 -5.32
N THR A 113 -16.05 13.97 -5.62
CA THR A 113 -14.93 14.61 -6.34
C THR A 113 -15.08 14.51 -7.86
N ILE A 114 -15.91 13.60 -8.35
CA ILE A 114 -16.14 13.40 -9.79
C ILE A 114 -17.00 14.53 -10.31
N SER A 115 -16.41 15.39 -11.12
CA SER A 115 -17.20 16.32 -11.93
C SER A 115 -17.77 15.55 -13.12
N PHE A 116 -19.07 15.23 -13.06
CA PHE A 116 -19.80 14.61 -14.17
C PHE A 116 -19.78 15.42 -15.49
N GLU A 117 -19.27 16.66 -15.49
CA GLU A 117 -19.06 17.45 -16.72
C GLU A 117 -17.69 17.21 -17.35
N ARG A 118 -16.65 16.84 -16.59
CA ARG A 118 -15.29 16.56 -17.09
C ARG A 118 -14.98 15.08 -17.27
N ASP A 119 -15.55 14.23 -16.41
CA ASP A 119 -15.09 12.84 -16.25
C ASP A 119 -16.05 11.81 -16.86
N LYS A 120 -17.08 12.28 -17.58
CA LYS A 120 -18.28 11.52 -17.98
C LYS A 120 -18.04 10.28 -18.85
N HIS A 121 -16.81 9.97 -19.27
CA HIS A 121 -16.56 8.95 -20.29
C HIS A 121 -15.30 8.08 -20.10
N ASN A 122 -14.56 8.17 -18.98
CA ASN A 122 -13.36 7.34 -18.83
C ASN A 122 -13.51 6.29 -17.72
N VAL A 123 -14.14 5.17 -18.05
CA VAL A 123 -14.24 4.00 -17.17
C VAL A 123 -12.86 3.52 -16.71
N TYR A 124 -11.83 3.62 -17.56
CA TYR A 124 -10.45 3.25 -17.18
C TYR A 124 -9.90 4.15 -16.07
N ARG A 125 -10.24 5.44 -16.07
CA ARG A 125 -9.86 6.33 -14.96
C ARG A 125 -10.51 5.91 -13.66
N LEU A 126 -11.79 5.55 -13.68
CA LEU A 126 -12.48 5.05 -12.48
C LEU A 126 -11.88 3.72 -12.00
N LEU A 127 -11.50 2.85 -12.93
CA LEU A 127 -10.84 1.58 -12.62
C LEU A 127 -9.43 1.77 -12.06
N SER A 128 -8.64 2.70 -12.61
CA SER A 128 -7.33 3.07 -12.08
C SER A 128 -7.43 3.62 -10.66
N VAL A 129 -8.42 4.48 -10.42
CA VAL A 129 -8.68 5.01 -9.07
C VAL A 129 -9.12 3.91 -8.12
N ALA A 130 -9.97 2.99 -8.58
CA ALA A 130 -10.36 1.84 -7.77
C ALA A 130 -9.15 0.98 -7.39
N GLU A 131 -8.26 0.66 -8.34
CA GLU A 131 -7.03 -0.07 -8.04
C GLU A 131 -6.12 0.68 -7.08
N TYR A 132 -5.94 2.00 -7.27
CA TYR A 132 -5.18 2.84 -6.35
C TYR A 132 -5.67 2.69 -4.91
N TYR A 133 -6.98 2.80 -4.68
CA TYR A 133 -7.55 2.66 -3.33
C TYR A 133 -7.42 1.24 -2.79
N ILE A 134 -7.62 0.22 -3.62
CA ILE A 134 -7.41 -1.19 -3.22
C ILE A 134 -5.96 -1.41 -2.76
N ILE A 135 -4.98 -0.88 -3.50
CA ILE A 135 -3.55 -0.98 -3.17
C ILE A 135 -3.24 -0.19 -1.91
N SER A 136 -3.73 1.05 -1.81
CA SER A 136 -3.49 1.95 -0.68
C SER A 136 -4.03 1.36 0.63
N ASP A 137 -5.28 0.91 0.65
CA ASP A 137 -5.89 0.29 1.83
C ASP A 137 -5.19 -1.00 2.26
N PHE A 138 -4.73 -1.77 1.27
CA PHE A 138 -3.96 -2.97 1.51
C PHE A 138 -2.63 -2.62 2.19
N LEU A 139 -1.92 -1.62 1.65
CA LEU A 139 -0.66 -1.13 2.18
C LEU A 139 -0.79 -0.52 3.57
N HIS A 140 -1.91 0.15 3.90
CA HIS A 140 -2.18 0.61 5.27
C HIS A 140 -2.26 -0.56 6.25
N ARG A 141 -2.96 -1.64 5.88
CA ARG A 141 -3.02 -2.86 6.72
C ARG A 141 -1.65 -3.53 6.83
N PHE A 142 -0.88 -3.55 5.73
CA PHE A 142 0.47 -4.09 5.72
C PHE A 142 1.42 -3.27 6.62
N HIS A 143 1.40 -1.95 6.48
CA HIS A 143 2.16 -1.01 7.30
C HIS A 143 1.85 -1.19 8.78
N TYR A 144 0.57 -1.28 9.15
CA TYR A 144 0.17 -1.51 10.53
C TYR A 144 0.80 -2.79 11.12
N GLU A 145 0.80 -3.89 10.37
CA GLU A 145 1.41 -5.15 10.80
C GLU A 145 2.93 -5.10 10.84
N LEU A 146 3.57 -4.40 9.90
CA LEU A 146 5.00 -4.12 9.89
C LEU A 146 5.41 -3.31 11.12
N LYS A 147 4.75 -2.17 11.34
CA LYS A 147 4.98 -1.25 12.47
C LYS A 147 4.82 -1.96 13.80
N LYS A 148 3.72 -2.69 13.99
CA LYS A 148 3.47 -3.45 15.21
C LYS A 148 4.59 -4.47 15.52
N GLN A 149 5.12 -5.13 14.50
CA GLN A 149 6.22 -6.08 14.68
C GLN A 149 7.55 -5.37 14.95
N ALA A 150 7.82 -4.25 14.29
CA ALA A 150 8.99 -3.43 14.54
C ALA A 150 8.99 -2.92 15.99
N GLU A 151 7.88 -2.33 16.44
CA GLU A 151 7.70 -1.89 17.82
C GLU A 151 7.88 -3.04 18.81
N SER A 152 7.36 -4.24 18.53
CA SER A 152 7.51 -5.39 19.42
C SER A 152 8.94 -5.97 19.49
N GLU A 153 9.76 -5.81 18.45
CA GLU A 153 11.13 -6.34 18.41
C GLU A 153 12.19 -5.31 18.82
N LEU A 154 11.90 -4.01 18.68
CA LEU A 154 12.86 -2.92 18.85
C LEU A 154 12.57 -2.03 20.09
N LEU A 155 11.40 -2.14 20.74
CA LEU A 155 11.04 -1.39 21.96
C LEU A 155 10.89 -2.31 23.19
#